data_AF-A0A933MTX0-F1
#
_entry.id   AF-A0A933MTX0-F1
#
_cell.length_a   1.000
_cell.length_b   1.000
_cell.length_c   1.000
_cell.angle_alpha   90.00
_cell.angle_beta   90.00
_cell.angle_gamma   90.00
#
_symmetry.space_group_name_H-M   'P 1'
#
loop_
_entity.id
_entity.type
_entity.pdbx_description
1 polymer ?
#
loop_
_entity_poly.entity_id
_entity_poly.type
_entity_poly.pdbx_seq_one_letter_code
_entity_poly.pdbx_strand_id
1 'polypeptide(L)'
;MEIPEKHKKLLLGLGVKEEEFDLFDGTTLTYEYDDGKGVRIYDPSYKTSCTVYIEVEGWSSWSSEEDGFMEQIFPEGLPERAPGGEVTLSEQEIERLRRERKEQQKH
;
A
#
# COMPACT_ATOMS: atom_id res chain seq x y z
N MET A 1 -7.44 9.27 12.87
CA MET A 1 -7.12 8.78 14.23
C MET A 1 -5.96 9.59 14.79
N GLU A 2 -5.75 9.64 16.11
CA GLU A 2 -4.59 10.34 16.67
C GLU A 2 -3.32 9.47 16.60
N ILE A 3 -2.23 10.03 16.08
CA ILE A 3 -0.94 9.35 15.97
C ILE A 3 0.07 10.10 16.86
N PRO A 4 0.59 9.48 17.93
CA PRO A 4 1.61 10.08 18.76
C PRO A 4 2.88 10.41 17.97
N GLU A 5 3.55 11.51 18.32
CA GLU A 5 4.73 12.01 17.61
C GLU A 5 5.87 10.99 17.52
N LYS A 6 6.03 10.14 18.56
CA LYS A 6 7.00 9.03 18.55
C LYS A 6 6.69 8.03 17.44
N HIS A 7 5.41 7.74 17.20
CA HIS A 7 5.00 6.76 16.19
C HIS A 7 5.07 7.34 14.79
N LYS A 8 4.75 8.63 14.62
CA LYS A 8 4.92 9.33 13.32
C LYS A 8 6.34 9.19 12.80
N LYS A 9 7.36 9.41 13.65
CA LYS A 9 8.76 9.25 13.26
C LYS A 9 9.08 7.84 12.74
N LEU A 10 8.50 6.82 13.34
CA LEU A 10 8.67 5.43 12.89
C LEU A 10 7.94 5.19 11.56
N LEU A 11 6.73 5.71 11.40
CA LEU A 11 5.95 5.61 10.16
C LEU A 11 6.64 6.35 8.99
N LEU A 12 7.25 7.51 9.22
CA LEU A 12 8.09 8.20 8.24
C LEU A 12 9.27 7.32 7.80
N GLY A 13 9.87 6.58 8.75
CA GLY A 13 10.94 5.62 8.47
C GLY A 13 10.49 4.47 7.56
N LEU A 14 9.19 4.15 7.53
CA LEU A 14 8.60 3.18 6.60
C LEU A 14 8.16 3.79 5.27
N GLY A 15 8.51 5.05 4.99
CA GLY A 15 8.19 5.74 3.73
C GLY A 15 6.81 6.40 3.67
N VAL A 16 6.02 6.37 4.76
CA VAL A 16 4.77 7.15 4.85
C VAL A 16 5.11 8.64 4.79
N LYS A 17 4.34 9.42 4.03
CA LYS A 17 4.53 10.88 3.95
C LYS A 17 3.72 11.59 5.03
N GLU A 18 4.17 12.78 5.46
CA GLU A 18 3.45 13.56 6.48
C GLU A 18 2.00 13.89 6.07
N GLU A 19 1.79 14.22 4.80
CA GLU A 19 0.49 14.49 4.20
C GLU A 19 -0.45 13.27 4.16
N GLU A 20 0.07 12.06 4.35
CA GLU A 20 -0.72 10.82 4.38
C GLU A 20 -1.22 10.48 5.80
N PHE A 21 -0.74 11.14 6.85
CA PHE A 21 -1.20 10.87 8.22
C PHE A 21 -2.69 11.13 8.41
N ASP A 22 -3.27 12.05 7.64
CA ASP A 22 -4.70 12.34 7.66
C ASP A 22 -5.54 11.20 7.04
N LEU A 23 -4.93 10.30 6.28
CA LEU A 23 -5.61 9.13 5.71
C LEU A 23 -5.87 8.03 6.77
N PHE A 24 -5.15 8.04 7.89
CA PHE A 24 -5.29 7.04 8.94
C PHE A 24 -6.63 7.21 9.66
N ASP A 25 -7.58 6.34 9.34
CA ASP A 25 -8.95 6.37 9.84
C ASP A 25 -9.20 5.42 11.03
N GLY A 26 -8.25 4.51 11.30
CA GLY A 26 -8.37 3.52 12.37
C GLY A 26 -9.24 2.31 12.02
N THR A 27 -9.67 2.19 10.76
CA THR A 27 -10.54 1.10 10.26
C THR A 27 -10.00 0.47 8.98
N THR A 28 -9.88 1.25 7.90
CA THR A 28 -9.40 0.80 6.59
C THR A 28 -7.93 1.14 6.35
N LEU A 29 -7.41 2.12 7.09
CA LEU A 29 -5.97 2.42 7.20
C LEU A 29 -5.66 2.67 8.67
N THR A 30 -4.81 1.82 9.25
CA THR A 30 -4.38 1.95 10.64
C THR A 30 -2.95 1.48 10.83
N TYR A 31 -2.44 1.54 12.05
CA TYR A 31 -1.14 1.00 12.41
C TYR A 31 -1.19 0.45 13.84
N GLU A 32 -0.26 -0.44 14.13
CA GLU A 32 0.02 -0.90 15.49
C GLU A 32 1.40 -0.44 15.92
N TYR A 33 1.56 -0.30 17.23
CA TYR A 33 2.83 0.00 17.87
C TYR A 33 3.09 -0.98 19.00
N ASP A 34 4.33 -1.46 19.06
CA ASP A 34 4.88 -2.28 20.13
C ASP A 34 6.28 -1.74 20.49
N ASP A 35 6.60 -1.66 21.78
CA ASP A 35 7.87 -1.09 22.25
C ASP A 35 9.11 -1.89 21.77
N GLY A 36 8.96 -3.20 21.57
CA GLY A 36 10.05 -4.08 21.11
C GLY A 36 10.11 -4.24 19.60
N LYS A 37 8.99 -4.10 18.89
CA LYS A 37 8.88 -4.33 17.44
C LYS A 37 8.73 -3.05 16.60
N GLY A 38 8.49 -1.92 17.25
CA GLY A 38 8.21 -0.64 16.60
C GLY A 38 6.81 -0.59 16.01
N VAL A 39 6.65 -0.15 14.76
CA VAL A 39 5.34 0.00 14.10
C VAL A 39 5.13 -1.01 12.99
N ARG A 40 3.87 -1.36 12.72
CA ARG A 40 3.43 -2.01 11.47
C ARG A 40 2.17 -1.34 10.96
N ILE A 41 1.99 -1.30 9.66
CA ILE A 41 0.88 -0.61 8.99
C ILE A 41 -0.16 -1.64 8.53
N TYR A 42 -1.43 -1.33 8.71
CA TYR A 42 -2.53 -1.99 8.03
C TYR A 42 -3.01 -1.12 6.88
N ASP A 43 -2.70 -1.52 5.66
CA ASP A 43 -3.07 -0.80 4.44
C ASP A 43 -3.42 -1.76 3.29
N PRO A 44 -4.53 -2.52 3.42
CA PRO A 44 -4.94 -3.51 2.42
C PRO A 44 -5.26 -2.91 1.05
N SER A 45 -5.40 -1.59 0.95
CA SER A 45 -5.72 -0.87 -0.29
C SER A 45 -4.55 -0.05 -0.82
N TYR A 46 -3.35 -0.20 -0.25
CA TYR A 46 -2.13 0.55 -0.61
C TYR A 46 -2.42 2.06 -0.73
N LYS A 47 -3.08 2.65 0.26
CA LYS A 47 -3.43 4.08 0.32
C LYS A 47 -2.22 4.97 0.63
N THR A 48 -1.23 4.45 1.33
CA THR A 48 0.00 5.15 1.73
C THR A 48 1.14 4.91 0.75
N SER A 49 2.18 5.75 0.83
CA SER A 49 3.44 5.59 0.09
C SER A 49 4.43 4.68 0.82
N CYS A 50 3.98 3.82 1.75
CA CYS A 50 4.91 3.00 2.53
C CYS A 50 5.78 2.12 1.62
N THR A 51 7.06 1.99 1.97
CA THR A 51 8.05 1.25 1.18
C THR A 51 8.13 -0.22 1.52
N VAL A 52 7.54 -0.62 2.65
CA VAL A 52 7.45 -2.01 3.08
C VAL A 52 6.36 -2.77 2.34
N TYR A 53 6.57 -4.08 2.17
CA TYR A 53 5.57 -4.96 1.59
C TYR A 53 4.34 -5.05 2.50
N ILE A 54 3.15 -4.99 1.89
CA ILE A 54 1.88 -5.28 2.56
C ILE A 54 1.45 -6.69 2.15
N GLU A 55 1.31 -7.58 3.14
CA GLU A 55 0.91 -8.96 2.94
C GLU A 55 -0.56 -9.07 2.51
N VAL A 56 -0.98 -10.28 2.11
CA VAL A 56 -2.35 -10.57 1.67
C VAL A 56 -3.42 -10.23 2.72
N GLU A 57 -3.06 -10.30 4.00
CA GLU A 57 -3.96 -9.95 5.11
C GLU A 57 -4.08 -8.43 5.33
N GLY A 58 -3.28 -7.63 4.61
CA GLY A 58 -3.30 -6.16 4.66
C GLY A 58 -2.29 -5.55 5.63
N TRP A 59 -1.49 -6.36 6.33
CA TRP A 59 -0.47 -5.88 7.26
C TRP A 59 0.92 -5.85 6.63
N SER A 60 1.73 -4.87 7.03
CA SER A 60 3.17 -4.90 6.83
C SER A 60 3.87 -5.80 7.86
N SER A 61 5.09 -6.19 7.54
CA SER A 61 6.10 -6.62 8.51
C SER A 61 6.30 -5.55 9.60
N TRP A 62 6.79 -5.95 10.77
CA TRP A 62 7.14 -4.98 11.82
C TRP A 62 8.38 -4.18 11.41
N SER A 63 8.44 -2.90 11.77
CA SER A 63 9.58 -2.03 11.45
C SER A 63 10.92 -2.56 11.98
N SER A 64 10.92 -3.33 13.08
CA SER A 64 12.12 -3.96 13.62
C SER A 64 12.64 -5.15 12.80
N GLU A 65 11.83 -5.70 11.91
CA GLU A 65 12.21 -6.85 11.09
C GLU A 65 13.07 -6.44 9.89
N GLU A 66 13.16 -5.13 9.61
CA GLU A 66 13.99 -4.57 8.52
C GLU A 66 13.77 -5.29 7.19
N ASP A 67 12.51 -5.52 6.84
CA ASP A 67 12.11 -6.25 5.63
C ASP A 67 12.53 -5.50 4.35
N GLY A 68 13.64 -5.92 3.77
CA GLY A 68 14.19 -5.39 2.53
C GLY A 68 13.63 -6.05 1.26
N PHE A 69 12.53 -6.80 1.32
CA PHE A 69 11.97 -7.49 0.14
C PHE A 69 11.66 -6.51 -1.01
N MET A 70 11.02 -5.38 -0.71
CA MET A 70 10.66 -4.38 -1.73
C MET A 70 11.89 -3.70 -2.33
N GLU A 71 12.94 -3.46 -1.54
CA GLU A 71 14.20 -2.88 -2.01
C GLU A 71 14.93 -3.82 -2.98
N GLN A 72 14.82 -5.14 -2.77
CA GLN A 72 15.39 -6.14 -3.69
C GLN A 72 14.64 -6.18 -5.03
N ILE A 73 13.33 -5.94 -5.03
CA ILE A 73 12.53 -5.88 -6.25
C ILE A 73 12.71 -4.54 -6.97
N PHE A 74 12.81 -3.46 -6.22
CA PHE A 74 12.90 -2.08 -6.72
C PHE A 74 14.19 -1.40 -6.22
N PRO A 75 15.35 -1.77 -6.77
CA PRO A 75 16.65 -1.26 -6.30
C PRO A 75 16.84 0.25 -6.55
N GLU A 76 16.07 0.84 -7.46
CA GLU A 76 16.05 2.28 -7.74
C GLU A 76 14.99 3.04 -6.91
N GLY A 77 14.29 2.34 -6.00
CA GLY A 77 13.17 2.86 -5.22
C GLY A 77 11.81 2.48 -5.80
N LEU A 78 10.76 2.58 -4.97
CA LEU A 78 9.40 2.26 -5.41
C LEU A 78 8.96 3.18 -6.55
N PRO A 79 8.26 2.63 -7.58
CA PRO A 79 7.68 3.46 -8.61
C PRO A 79 6.66 4.42 -8.00
N GLU A 80 6.70 5.68 -8.45
CA GLU A 80 5.74 6.67 -7.99
C GLU A 80 4.32 6.25 -8.40
N ARG A 81 3.39 6.26 -7.44
CA ARG A 81 2.00 5.96 -7.73
C ARG A 81 1.49 6.98 -8.74
N ALA A 82 1.02 6.52 -9.90
CA ALA A 82 0.43 7.42 -10.89
C ALA A 82 -0.69 8.26 -10.22
N PRO A 83 -0.70 9.59 -10.40
CA PRO A 83 -1.71 10.44 -9.79
C PRO A 83 -3.10 9.97 -10.22
N GLY A 84 -3.94 9.71 -9.22
CA GLY A 84 -5.13 8.88 -9.32
C GLY A 84 -6.07 9.21 -10.48
N GLY A 85 -6.24 8.24 -11.37
CA GLY A 85 -7.58 7.85 -11.78
C GLY A 85 -7.89 6.53 -11.08
N GLU A 86 -9.06 6.43 -10.45
CA GLU A 86 -9.67 5.12 -10.23
C GLU A 86 -9.67 4.45 -11.62
N VAL A 87 -8.96 3.34 -11.80
CA VAL A 87 -9.02 2.60 -13.07
C VAL A 87 -10.32 1.81 -13.07
N THR A 88 -11.43 2.53 -13.04
CA THR A 88 -12.74 1.99 -13.37
C THR A 88 -12.82 1.97 -14.88
N LEU A 89 -12.64 0.78 -15.46
CA LEU A 89 -12.98 0.57 -16.86
C LEU A 89 -14.44 0.97 -17.05
N SER A 90 -14.73 1.76 -18.08
CA SER A 90 -16.10 2.04 -18.48
C SER A 90 -16.82 0.73 -18.84
N GLU A 91 -18.16 0.72 -18.75
CA GLU A 91 -18.95 -0.45 -19.17
C GLU A 91 -18.63 -0.87 -20.62
N GLN A 92 -18.33 0.09 -21.49
CA GLN A 92 -17.95 -0.14 -22.88
C GLN A 92 -16.58 -0.84 -22.99
N GLU A 93 -15.61 -0.45 -22.17
CA GLU A 93 -14.29 -1.10 -22.13
C GLU A 93 -14.37 -2.51 -21.54
N ILE A 94 -15.22 -2.71 -20.52
CA ILE A 94 -15.49 -4.04 -19.95
C ILE A 94 -16.12 -4.94 -21.00
N GLU A 95 -17.08 -4.44 -21.79
CA GLU A 95 -17.72 -5.22 -22.85
C GLU A 95 -16.76 -5.55 -23.99
N ARG A 96 -15.88 -4.61 -24.38
CA ARG A 96 -14.83 -4.85 -25.38
C ARG A 96 -13.90 -5.99 -24.97
N LEU A 97 -13.37 -5.93 -23.75
CA LEU A 97 -12.47 -6.95 -23.21
C LEU A 97 -13.14 -8.33 -23.11
N ARG A 98 -14.44 -8.36 -22.76
CA ARG A 98 -15.23 -9.61 -22.77
C ARG A 98 -15.36 -10.21 -24.16
N ARG A 99 -15.47 -9.39 -25.21
CA ARG A 99 -15.56 -9.85 -26.61
C ARG A 99 -14.21 -10.40 -27.10
N GLU A 100 -13.14 -9.65 -26.90
CA GLU A 100 -11.77 -10.07 -27.26
C GLU A 100 -11.39 -11.42 -26.61
N ARG A 101 -11.73 -11.61 -25.32
CA ARG A 101 -11.50 -12.89 -24.62
C ARG A 101 -12.28 -14.05 -25.25
N LYS A 102 -13.52 -13.83 -25.69
CA LYS A 102 -14.34 -14.86 -26.35
C LYS A 102 -13.79 -15.25 -27.72
N GLU A 103 -13.19 -14.31 -28.43
CA GLU A 103 -12.56 -14.56 -29.73
C GLU A 103 -11.25 -15.34 -29.57
N GLN A 104 -10.45 -15.02 -28.56
CA GLN A 104 -9.22 -15.76 -28.25
C GLN A 104 -9.48 -17.20 -27.78
N GLN A 105 -10.60 -17.48 -27.12
CA GLN A 105 -10.98 -18.84 -26.69
C GLN A 105 -11.56 -19.72 -27.81
N LYS A 106 -11.82 -19.16 -28.99
CA LYS A 106 -12.31 -19.90 -30.17
C LYS A 106 -11.19 -20.41 -31.07
N HIS A 107 -9.93 -20.03 -30.80
CA HIS A 107 -8.73 -20.55 -31.45
C HIS A 107 -8.02 -21.56 -30.56
#